data_AF-A0AA35IEX8-F1
#
_entry.id   AF-A0AA35IEX8-F1
#
_cell.length_a   1.000
_cell.length_b   1.000
_cell.length_c   1.000
_cell.angle_alpha   90.00
_cell.angle_beta   90.00
_cell.angle_gamma   90.00
#
_symmetry.space_group_name_H-M   'P 1'
#
loop_
_entity.id
_entity.type
_entity.pdbx_description
1 polymer ?
#
loop_
_entity_poly.entity_id
_entity_poly.type
_entity_poly.pdbx_seq_one_letter_code
_entity_poly.pdbx_strand_id
1 'polypeptide(L)'
;MNCVETAQPSLPAALPANACFAIVAPAGAARLDTHKVSQWFVDRGYRCRIYPGALQAQGYLAGPDQQRLQDLHDAFADPAIDAILCMRGGYGSMRLLDQLDFELIRHNPKPLIGYSDITALHTAIYRHSGLVTFHGGMLNADLLGAKLPPTESSLLAQLGGHVRTGEQIVHPADHALSSVLPGVASGPLLGGNLSMLGASMGTLAEPGHPGLHPVHRGRQRAVVPGGPAADPVALGGQAGGDQGRAGGGLCRDYHSGVGAVAGGHLCAAGSAGVGGMAQWAL
;
A
#
# COMPACT_ATOMS: atom_id res chain seq x y z
N MET A 1 -16.24 19.02 25.91
CA MET A 1 -15.26 17.94 25.73
C MET A 1 -15.93 16.92 24.83
N ASN A 2 -15.69 16.99 23.53
CA ASN A 2 -16.24 16.00 22.61
C ASN A 2 -15.26 14.83 22.60
N CYS A 3 -15.71 13.68 23.08
CA CYS A 3 -15.02 12.42 22.84
C CYS A 3 -14.99 12.23 21.32
N VAL A 4 -13.84 12.46 20.70
CA VAL A 4 -13.61 12.09 19.31
C VAL A 4 -13.73 10.58 19.26
N GLU A 5 -14.82 10.10 18.66
CA GLU A 5 -15.08 8.69 18.44
C GLU A 5 -13.87 8.11 17.70
N THR A 6 -13.15 7.20 18.34
CA THR A 6 -12.00 6.56 17.73
C THR A 6 -12.50 5.72 16.56
N ALA A 7 -12.09 6.07 15.33
CA ALA A 7 -12.46 5.30 14.16
C ALA A 7 -12.10 3.82 14.38
N GLN A 8 -13.08 2.92 14.29
CA GLN A 8 -12.84 1.48 14.38
C GLN A 8 -12.47 0.94 12.99
N PRO A 9 -11.62 -0.09 12.89
CA PRO A 9 -11.38 -0.77 11.62
C PRO A 9 -12.69 -1.21 10.96
N SER A 10 -12.88 -0.86 9.69
CA SER A 10 -14.05 -1.19 8.89
C SER A 10 -13.63 -1.89 7.61
N LEU A 11 -14.09 -3.14 7.43
CA LEU A 11 -13.88 -3.89 6.19
C LEU A 11 -15.03 -3.55 5.22
N PRO A 12 -14.76 -3.17 3.96
CA PRO A 12 -15.81 -2.94 2.99
C PRO A 12 -16.57 -4.24 2.67
N ALA A 13 -17.80 -4.11 2.17
CA ALA A 13 -18.60 -5.25 1.75
C ALA A 13 -17.95 -6.01 0.60
N ALA A 14 -18.21 -7.32 0.53
CA ALA A 14 -17.81 -8.16 -0.60
C ALA A 14 -18.46 -7.66 -1.90
N LEU A 15 -17.72 -7.74 -3.01
CA LEU A 15 -18.19 -7.26 -4.30
C LEU A 15 -19.38 -8.07 -4.83
N PRO A 16 -20.41 -7.40 -5.38
CA PRO A 16 -21.47 -8.09 -6.12
C PRO A 16 -20.94 -8.64 -7.46
N ALA A 17 -21.63 -9.64 -8.00
CA ALA A 17 -21.23 -10.31 -9.25
C ALA A 17 -21.13 -9.38 -10.48
N ASN A 18 -21.83 -8.24 -10.46
CA ASN A 18 -21.84 -7.22 -11.51
C ASN A 18 -21.23 -5.88 -11.05
N ALA A 19 -20.28 -5.95 -10.10
CA ALA A 19 -19.62 -4.80 -9.51
C ALA A 19 -19.11 -3.79 -10.56
N CYS A 20 -19.23 -2.52 -10.21
CA CYS A 20 -18.73 -1.40 -10.99
C CYS A 20 -17.45 -0.84 -10.36
N PHE A 21 -16.37 -0.87 -11.11
CA PHE A 21 -15.06 -0.36 -10.68
C PHE A 21 -14.83 1.06 -11.18
N ALA A 22 -14.49 1.97 -10.27
CA ALA A 22 -13.89 3.25 -10.64
C ALA A 22 -12.42 3.06 -10.98
N ILE A 23 -11.99 3.53 -12.14
CA ILE A 23 -10.59 3.59 -12.55
C ILE A 23 -10.08 5.00 -12.32
N VAL A 24 -9.22 5.15 -11.32
CA VAL A 24 -8.65 6.43 -10.89
C VAL A 24 -7.13 6.42 -11.03
N ALA A 25 -6.50 7.58 -11.13
CA ALA A 25 -5.06 7.71 -11.23
C ALA A 25 -4.52 8.73 -10.21
N PRO A 26 -4.44 8.37 -8.92
CA PRO A 26 -4.03 9.31 -7.89
C PRO A 26 -2.52 9.57 -7.87
N ALA A 27 -1.73 8.89 -8.71
CA ALA A 27 -0.28 9.01 -8.78
C ALA A 27 0.17 9.37 -10.20
N GLY A 28 0.87 8.45 -10.88
CA GLY A 28 1.51 8.73 -12.15
C GLY A 28 0.64 8.47 -13.39
N ALA A 29 0.90 9.22 -14.46
CA ALA A 29 0.19 9.09 -15.73
C ALA A 29 0.59 7.84 -16.51
N ALA A 30 -0.37 7.22 -17.20
CA ALA A 30 -0.06 6.14 -18.12
C ALA A 30 -1.04 6.13 -19.30
N ARG A 31 -0.59 5.60 -20.45
CA ARG A 31 -1.46 5.46 -21.61
C ARG A 31 -2.48 4.34 -21.33
N LEU A 32 -3.75 4.66 -21.48
CA LEU A 32 -4.85 3.71 -21.43
C LEU A 32 -5.54 3.60 -22.79
N ASP A 33 -5.85 2.37 -23.16
CA ASP A 33 -6.80 2.05 -24.22
C ASP A 33 -8.13 1.76 -23.53
N THR A 34 -9.05 2.73 -23.59
CA THR A 34 -10.33 2.66 -22.86
C THR A 34 -11.22 1.52 -23.34
N HIS A 35 -11.08 1.10 -24.61
CA HIS A 35 -11.80 -0.06 -25.13
C HIS A 35 -11.28 -1.34 -24.49
N LYS A 36 -9.94 -1.52 -24.43
CA LYS A 36 -9.35 -2.69 -23.74
C LYS A 36 -9.68 -2.74 -22.26
N VAL A 37 -9.68 -1.59 -21.58
CA VAL A 37 -10.11 -1.49 -20.18
C VAL A 37 -11.54 -2.01 -20.05
N SER A 38 -12.47 -1.43 -20.82
CA SER A 38 -13.89 -1.79 -20.76
C SER A 38 -14.12 -3.28 -21.06
N GLN A 39 -13.45 -3.80 -22.08
CA GLN A 39 -13.55 -5.22 -22.46
C GLN A 39 -13.05 -6.14 -21.34
N TRP A 40 -11.93 -5.81 -20.70
CA TRP A 40 -11.36 -6.63 -19.61
C TRP A 40 -12.34 -6.84 -18.45
N PHE A 41 -13.08 -5.79 -18.09
CA PHE A 41 -14.12 -5.86 -17.04
C PHE A 41 -15.35 -6.65 -17.52
N VAL A 42 -15.82 -6.40 -18.75
CA VAL A 42 -16.97 -7.10 -19.34
C VAL A 42 -16.72 -8.60 -19.42
N ASP A 43 -15.52 -9.03 -19.84
CA ASP A 43 -15.12 -10.44 -19.94
C ASP A 43 -15.19 -11.17 -18.58
N ARG A 44 -15.21 -10.43 -17.48
CA ARG A 44 -15.27 -10.92 -16.10
C ARG A 44 -16.62 -10.69 -15.43
N GLY A 45 -17.61 -10.19 -16.17
CA GLY A 45 -18.95 -9.89 -15.64
C GLY A 45 -19.05 -8.56 -14.88
N TYR A 46 -18.00 -7.75 -14.89
CA TYR A 46 -17.95 -6.46 -14.19
C TYR A 46 -18.20 -5.29 -15.13
N ARG A 47 -18.41 -4.11 -14.53
CA ARG A 47 -18.45 -2.82 -15.23
C ARG A 47 -17.31 -1.95 -14.74
N CYS A 48 -16.96 -0.93 -15.51
CA CYS A 48 -16.02 0.09 -15.04
C CYS A 48 -16.44 1.48 -15.46
N ARG A 49 -16.02 2.47 -14.68
CA ARG A 49 -16.05 3.89 -15.03
C ARG A 49 -14.64 4.45 -14.95
N ILE A 50 -14.17 5.03 -16.05
CA ILE A 50 -12.85 5.65 -16.12
C ILE A 50 -13.00 7.14 -15.76
N TYR A 51 -12.30 7.57 -14.73
CA TYR A 51 -12.34 8.95 -14.27
C TYR A 51 -11.37 9.85 -15.06
N PRO A 52 -11.65 11.16 -15.19
CA PRO A 52 -10.92 12.05 -16.10
C PRO A 52 -9.40 12.06 -15.90
N GLY A 53 -8.91 12.08 -14.66
CA GLY A 53 -7.48 12.08 -14.33
C GLY A 53 -6.74 10.85 -14.85
N ALA A 54 -7.41 9.70 -14.96
CA ALA A 54 -6.82 8.49 -15.54
C ALA A 54 -6.46 8.62 -17.03
N LEU A 55 -6.97 9.64 -17.72
CA LEU A 55 -6.68 9.94 -19.12
C LEU A 55 -5.76 11.16 -19.29
N GLN A 56 -5.34 11.81 -18.21
CA GLN A 56 -4.50 13.00 -18.24
C GLN A 56 -3.02 12.69 -17.99
N ALA A 57 -2.17 13.63 -18.42
CA ALA A 57 -0.75 13.62 -18.11
C ALA A 57 -0.23 15.05 -17.89
N GLN A 58 0.48 15.26 -16.79
CA GLN A 58 1.20 16.49 -16.47
C GLN A 58 2.59 16.11 -15.93
N GLY A 59 3.57 16.05 -16.82
CA GLY A 59 4.88 15.45 -16.51
C GLY A 59 4.70 13.98 -16.12
N TYR A 60 5.18 13.59 -14.94
CA TYR A 60 5.01 12.23 -14.42
C TYR A 60 3.64 11.99 -13.75
N LEU A 61 2.86 13.04 -13.45
CA LEU A 61 1.58 12.97 -12.74
C LEU A 61 0.42 12.72 -13.71
N ALA A 62 -0.61 12.00 -13.25
CA ALA A 62 -1.88 11.80 -13.98
C ALA A 62 -2.81 13.02 -13.90
N GLY A 63 -2.29 14.17 -14.31
CA GLY A 63 -2.98 15.46 -14.22
C GLY A 63 -2.78 16.20 -12.90
N PRO A 64 -3.42 17.38 -12.76
CA PRO A 64 -3.29 18.24 -11.59
C PRO A 64 -3.79 17.56 -10.30
N ASP A 65 -3.23 17.97 -9.16
CA ASP A 65 -3.61 17.46 -7.83
C ASP A 65 -5.12 17.57 -7.58
N GLN A 66 -5.74 18.69 -7.98
CA GLN A 66 -7.17 18.92 -7.85
C GLN A 66 -8.01 17.88 -8.60
N GLN A 67 -7.62 17.53 -9.84
CA GLN A 67 -8.36 16.54 -10.62
C GLN A 67 -8.23 15.15 -10.00
N ARG A 68 -7.01 14.75 -9.62
CA ARG A 68 -6.74 13.44 -9.00
C ARG A 68 -7.47 13.28 -7.66
N LEU A 69 -7.55 14.36 -6.89
CA LEU A 69 -8.32 14.40 -5.65
C LEU A 69 -9.82 14.29 -5.91
N GLN A 70 -10.34 15.09 -6.86
CA GLN A 70 -11.75 15.07 -7.23
C GLN A 70 -12.18 13.68 -7.71
N ASP A 71 -11.38 13.03 -8.55
CA ASP A 71 -11.65 11.67 -9.03
C ASP A 71 -11.77 10.66 -7.88
N LEU A 72 -10.91 10.77 -6.85
CA LEU A 72 -10.99 9.93 -5.66
C LEU A 72 -12.28 10.22 -4.87
N HIS A 73 -12.57 11.49 -4.60
CA HIS A 73 -13.77 11.89 -3.85
C HIS A 73 -15.05 11.47 -4.56
N ASP A 74 -15.15 11.72 -5.86
CA ASP A 74 -16.31 11.32 -6.67
C ASP A 74 -16.48 9.79 -6.69
N ALA A 75 -15.38 9.04 -6.81
CA ALA A 75 -15.42 7.58 -6.77
C ALA A 75 -15.88 7.03 -5.41
N PHE A 76 -15.47 7.64 -4.31
CA PHE A 76 -15.98 7.29 -2.97
C PHE A 76 -17.44 7.70 -2.81
N ALA A 77 -17.82 8.91 -3.21
CA ALA A 77 -19.16 9.46 -3.04
C ALA A 77 -20.23 8.77 -3.91
N ASP A 78 -19.86 8.21 -5.06
CA ASP A 78 -20.83 7.61 -5.99
C ASP A 78 -21.30 6.23 -5.49
N PRO A 79 -22.60 6.06 -5.15
CA PRO A 79 -23.15 4.77 -4.72
C PRO A 79 -23.20 3.72 -5.84
N ALA A 80 -23.01 4.11 -7.11
CA ALA A 80 -22.92 3.17 -8.23
C ALA A 80 -21.51 2.57 -8.41
N ILE A 81 -20.53 2.97 -7.58
CA ILE A 81 -19.17 2.42 -7.58
C ILE A 81 -18.99 1.49 -6.39
N ASP A 82 -18.66 0.24 -6.68
CA ASP A 82 -18.46 -0.83 -5.70
C ASP A 82 -17.00 -0.97 -5.29
N ALA A 83 -16.04 -0.57 -6.15
CA ALA A 83 -14.60 -0.60 -5.86
C ALA A 83 -13.83 0.50 -6.62
N ILE A 84 -12.71 0.92 -6.06
CA ILE A 84 -11.80 1.92 -6.64
C ILE A 84 -10.47 1.25 -6.97
N LEU A 85 -10.18 1.08 -8.26
CA LEU A 85 -8.94 0.49 -8.75
C LEU A 85 -7.99 1.58 -9.25
N CYS A 86 -6.83 1.68 -8.62
CA CYS A 86 -5.77 2.57 -9.08
C CYS A 86 -5.18 2.07 -10.40
N MET A 87 -5.13 2.96 -11.38
CA MET A 87 -4.59 2.71 -12.70
C MET A 87 -3.12 2.27 -12.65
N ARG A 88 -2.31 3.02 -11.90
CA ARG A 88 -0.87 2.81 -11.71
C ARG A 88 -0.38 3.64 -10.51
N GLY A 89 0.74 3.22 -9.94
CA GLY A 89 1.54 3.97 -9.00
C GLY A 89 2.46 4.96 -9.73
N GLY A 90 3.55 5.33 -9.06
CA GLY A 90 4.52 6.30 -9.58
C GLY A 90 4.99 7.18 -8.43
N TYR A 91 4.72 8.47 -8.54
CA TYR A 91 4.91 9.43 -7.47
C TYR A 91 3.77 10.44 -7.52
N GLY A 92 3.18 10.79 -6.38
CA GLY A 92 2.26 11.93 -6.29
C GLY A 92 1.02 11.74 -5.44
N SER A 93 0.73 10.53 -4.94
CA SER A 93 -0.40 10.29 -4.05
C SER A 93 -0.28 11.00 -2.70
N MET A 94 0.94 11.11 -2.14
CA MET A 94 1.20 11.87 -0.91
C MET A 94 0.76 13.34 -1.00
N ARG A 95 0.76 13.93 -2.20
CA ARG A 95 0.36 15.32 -2.43
C ARG A 95 -1.13 15.57 -2.19
N LEU A 96 -1.92 14.50 -2.17
CA LEU A 96 -3.37 14.57 -2.03
C LEU A 96 -3.81 14.52 -0.55
N LEU A 97 -2.94 14.08 0.35
CA LEU A 97 -3.31 13.70 1.72
C LEU A 97 -3.86 14.86 2.55
N ASP A 98 -3.30 16.06 2.40
CA ASP A 98 -3.72 17.24 3.18
C ASP A 98 -5.13 17.71 2.85
N GLN A 99 -5.65 17.32 1.68
CA GLN A 99 -6.98 17.71 1.19
C GLN A 99 -7.92 16.50 1.06
N LEU A 100 -7.49 15.31 1.48
CA LEU A 100 -8.29 14.11 1.40
C LEU A 100 -9.36 14.13 2.50
N ASP A 101 -10.63 14.17 2.09
CA ASP A 101 -11.76 14.07 3.01
C ASP A 101 -11.91 12.64 3.57
N PHE A 102 -11.34 12.40 4.76
CA PHE A 102 -11.43 11.13 5.45
C PHE A 102 -12.83 10.84 6.01
N GLU A 103 -13.65 11.87 6.26
CA GLU A 103 -15.04 11.69 6.70
C GLU A 103 -15.88 11.15 5.55
N LEU A 104 -15.74 11.72 4.34
CA LEU A 104 -16.38 11.20 3.13
C LEU A 104 -16.05 9.73 2.91
N ILE A 105 -14.77 9.36 3.06
CA ILE A 105 -14.30 7.98 2.88
C ILE A 105 -14.89 7.06 3.96
N ARG A 106 -14.93 7.50 5.22
CA ARG A 106 -15.50 6.71 6.33
C ARG A 106 -16.98 6.40 6.12
N HIS A 107 -17.74 7.38 5.60
CA HIS A 107 -19.17 7.20 5.35
C HIS A 107 -19.50 6.42 4.06
N ASN A 108 -18.52 6.21 3.19
CA ASN A 108 -18.69 5.49 1.92
C ASN A 108 -17.64 4.36 1.77
N PRO A 109 -17.62 3.38 2.68
CA PRO A 109 -16.57 2.36 2.70
C PRO A 109 -16.67 1.46 1.47
N LYS A 110 -15.62 1.48 0.64
CA LYS A 110 -15.45 0.59 -0.51
C LYS A 110 -13.99 0.25 -0.74
N PRO A 111 -13.66 -0.89 -1.38
CA PRO A 111 -12.28 -1.28 -1.59
C PRO A 111 -11.51 -0.23 -2.41
N LEU A 112 -10.38 0.24 -1.88
CA LEU A 112 -9.35 0.93 -2.64
C LEU A 112 -8.22 -0.07 -2.93
N ILE A 113 -7.91 -0.26 -4.21
CA ILE A 113 -6.92 -1.23 -4.69
C ILE A 113 -5.75 -0.51 -5.37
N GLY A 114 -4.53 -0.82 -4.95
CA GLY A 114 -3.30 -0.39 -5.61
C GLY A 114 -2.05 -0.78 -4.85
N TYR A 115 -0.86 -0.51 -5.39
CA TYR A 115 0.38 -0.78 -4.68
C TYR A 115 1.43 0.30 -4.95
N SER A 116 2.61 0.17 -4.36
CA SER A 116 3.74 1.10 -4.57
C SER A 116 3.41 2.48 -3.98
N ASP A 117 3.41 3.56 -4.76
CA ASP A 117 3.07 4.92 -4.31
C ASP A 117 1.72 4.99 -3.55
N ILE A 118 0.75 4.15 -3.95
CA ILE A 118 -0.59 4.08 -3.33
C ILE A 118 -0.53 3.68 -1.85
N THR A 119 0.61 3.14 -1.36
CA THR A 119 0.87 2.91 0.07
C THR A 119 0.56 4.14 0.92
N ALA A 120 0.84 5.35 0.43
CA ALA A 120 0.53 6.57 1.16
C ALA A 120 -0.98 6.78 1.39
N LEU A 121 -1.81 6.40 0.41
CA LEU A 121 -3.26 6.42 0.57
C LEU A 121 -3.72 5.30 1.49
N HIS A 122 -3.16 4.09 1.35
CA HIS A 122 -3.52 2.95 2.20
C HIS A 122 -3.34 3.25 3.69
N THR A 123 -2.16 3.78 4.06
CA THR A 123 -1.84 4.07 5.46
C THR A 123 -2.66 5.23 6.00
N ALA A 124 -2.81 6.31 5.23
CA ALA A 124 -3.59 7.48 5.63
C ALA A 124 -5.08 7.16 5.76
N ILE A 125 -5.68 6.52 4.76
CA ILE A 125 -7.10 6.15 4.76
C ILE A 125 -7.38 5.22 5.93
N TYR A 126 -6.58 4.18 6.14
CA TYR A 126 -6.77 3.29 7.27
C TYR A 126 -6.70 4.06 8.59
N ARG A 127 -5.63 4.81 8.82
CA ARG A 127 -5.41 5.54 10.07
C ARG A 127 -6.52 6.53 10.41
N HIS A 128 -6.99 7.29 9.42
CA HIS A 128 -7.89 8.42 9.67
C HIS A 128 -9.37 8.08 9.48
N SER A 129 -9.71 7.14 8.61
CA SER A 129 -11.11 6.71 8.37
C SER A 129 -11.47 5.37 9.02
N GLY A 130 -10.48 4.54 9.38
CA GLY A 130 -10.71 3.16 9.80
C GLY A 130 -10.92 2.18 8.64
N LEU A 131 -11.09 2.66 7.40
CA LEU A 131 -11.34 1.81 6.25
C LEU A 131 -10.13 0.92 5.94
N VAL A 132 -10.36 -0.39 5.93
CA VAL A 132 -9.41 -1.38 5.41
C VAL A 132 -9.35 -1.27 3.89
N THR A 133 -8.13 -1.19 3.37
CA THR A 133 -7.85 -1.07 1.93
C THR A 133 -7.00 -2.24 1.47
N PHE A 134 -6.90 -2.44 0.15
CA PHE A 134 -6.27 -3.61 -0.42
C PHE A 134 -5.00 -3.19 -1.16
N HIS A 135 -3.84 -3.44 -0.54
CA HIS A 135 -2.59 -3.30 -1.26
C HIS A 135 -2.61 -4.38 -2.35
N GLY A 136 -2.72 -4.02 -3.62
CA GLY A 136 -3.16 -4.92 -4.66
C GLY A 136 -2.81 -4.54 -6.09
N GLY A 137 -3.04 -5.48 -7.01
CA GLY A 137 -2.66 -5.38 -8.42
C GLY A 137 -3.31 -4.17 -9.08
N MET A 138 -2.52 -3.42 -9.84
CA MET A 138 -2.95 -2.20 -10.54
C MET A 138 -3.35 -2.51 -11.98
N LEU A 139 -4.29 -1.71 -12.50
CA LEU A 139 -4.90 -1.97 -13.81
C LEU A 139 -3.86 -2.10 -14.93
N ASN A 140 -2.95 -1.14 -15.05
CA ASN A 140 -2.06 -1.06 -16.21
C ASN A 140 -0.96 -2.13 -16.17
N ALA A 141 -0.19 -2.17 -15.09
CA ALA A 141 1.00 -3.04 -15.01
C ALA A 141 0.64 -4.52 -14.83
N ASP A 142 -0.51 -4.84 -14.23
CA ASP A 142 -0.81 -6.20 -13.80
C ASP A 142 -1.98 -6.79 -14.60
N LEU A 143 -3.16 -6.16 -14.49
CA LEU A 143 -4.40 -6.72 -15.01
C LEU A 143 -4.47 -6.66 -16.54
N LEU A 144 -4.03 -5.55 -17.13
CA LEU A 144 -3.85 -5.40 -18.58
C LEU A 144 -2.44 -5.79 -19.04
N GLY A 145 -1.45 -5.74 -18.15
CA GLY A 145 -0.05 -6.06 -18.42
C GLY A 145 0.24 -7.56 -18.50
N ALA A 146 -0.79 -8.41 -18.38
CA ALA A 146 -0.69 -9.87 -18.43
C ALA A 146 0.24 -10.46 -17.37
N LYS A 147 0.24 -9.93 -16.14
CA LYS A 147 0.91 -10.62 -15.04
C LYS A 147 0.26 -11.99 -14.79
N LEU A 148 1.11 -12.99 -14.59
CA LEU A 148 0.71 -14.39 -14.44
C LEU A 148 -0.15 -14.63 -13.17
N PRO A 149 -0.97 -15.69 -13.18
CA PRO A 149 -1.60 -16.20 -11.97
C PRO A 149 -0.60 -16.35 -10.82
N PRO A 150 -0.99 -16.10 -9.56
CA PRO A 150 -2.36 -15.94 -9.08
C PRO A 150 -2.80 -14.48 -8.86
N THR A 151 -2.12 -13.48 -9.44
CA THR A 151 -2.33 -12.05 -9.12
C THR A 151 -3.79 -11.62 -9.22
N GLU A 152 -4.42 -11.86 -10.37
CA GLU A 152 -5.81 -11.48 -10.62
C GLU A 152 -6.79 -12.32 -9.80
N SER A 153 -6.64 -13.65 -9.82
CA SER A 153 -7.56 -14.56 -9.16
C SER A 153 -7.57 -14.38 -7.64
N SER A 154 -6.39 -14.15 -7.04
CA SER A 154 -6.27 -13.87 -5.60
C SER A 154 -6.94 -12.54 -5.23
N LEU A 155 -6.71 -11.48 -6.01
CA LEU A 155 -7.34 -10.18 -5.78
C LEU A 155 -8.88 -10.30 -5.84
N LEU A 156 -9.41 -10.91 -6.91
CA LEU A 156 -10.86 -11.05 -7.07
C LEU A 156 -11.47 -11.97 -6.00
N ALA A 157 -10.77 -13.02 -5.55
CA ALA A 157 -11.22 -13.87 -4.46
C ALA A 157 -11.31 -13.12 -3.13
N GLN A 158 -10.32 -12.28 -2.81
CA GLN A 158 -10.35 -11.43 -1.61
C GLN A 158 -11.48 -10.40 -1.68
N LEU A 159 -11.63 -9.70 -2.80
CA LEU A 159 -12.68 -8.69 -2.99
C LEU A 159 -14.10 -9.31 -3.00
N GLY A 160 -14.24 -10.54 -3.51
CA GLY A 160 -15.50 -11.30 -3.49
C GLY A 160 -15.83 -11.94 -2.14
N GLY A 161 -14.98 -11.78 -1.11
CA GLY A 161 -15.21 -12.38 0.20
C GLY A 161 -15.07 -13.91 0.22
N HIS A 162 -14.33 -14.48 -0.74
CA HIS A 162 -14.06 -15.91 -0.82
C HIS A 162 -12.89 -16.36 0.06
N VAL A 163 -12.08 -15.41 0.54
CA VAL A 163 -11.01 -15.64 1.52
C VAL A 163 -11.52 -15.29 2.92
N ARG A 164 -11.44 -16.24 3.85
CA ARG A 164 -11.95 -16.07 5.21
C ARG A 164 -10.83 -15.88 6.23
N THR A 165 -11.17 -15.22 7.33
CA THR A 165 -10.35 -15.21 8.54
C THR A 165 -9.93 -16.63 8.92
N GLY A 166 -8.62 -16.84 9.06
CA GLY A 166 -8.01 -18.12 9.41
C GLY A 166 -7.55 -18.95 8.21
N GLU A 167 -7.97 -18.62 6.99
CA GLU A 167 -7.49 -19.31 5.80
C GLU A 167 -6.04 -18.95 5.49
N GLN A 168 -5.28 -19.96 5.05
CA GLN A 168 -3.90 -19.75 4.66
C GLN A 168 -3.82 -19.15 3.26
N ILE A 169 -3.10 -18.05 3.12
CA ILE A 169 -2.72 -17.50 1.82
C ILE A 169 -1.58 -18.38 1.27
N VAL A 170 -1.87 -19.08 0.17
CA VAL A 170 -0.92 -20.00 -0.45
C VAL A 170 -0.02 -19.23 -1.42
N HIS A 171 1.28 -19.25 -1.19
CA HIS A 171 2.26 -18.70 -2.12
C HIS A 171 2.44 -19.63 -3.34
N PRO A 172 2.67 -19.08 -4.55
CA PRO A 172 3.00 -19.89 -5.72
C PRO A 172 4.22 -20.77 -5.43
N ALA A 173 4.21 -22.00 -5.95
CA ALA A 173 5.29 -22.96 -5.73
C ALA A 173 6.66 -22.42 -6.17
N ASP A 174 6.69 -21.65 -7.26
CA ASP A 174 7.90 -21.01 -7.80
C ASP A 174 8.42 -19.84 -6.93
N HIS A 175 7.67 -19.46 -5.89
CA HIS A 175 7.95 -18.37 -4.96
C HIS A 175 7.82 -18.83 -3.50
N ALA A 176 8.43 -19.97 -3.17
CA ALA A 176 8.41 -20.53 -1.82
C ALA A 176 9.03 -19.59 -0.78
N LEU A 177 8.37 -19.47 0.37
CA LEU A 177 8.83 -18.68 1.51
C LEU A 177 9.89 -19.43 2.34
N SER A 178 10.94 -18.73 2.77
CA SER A 178 11.97 -19.25 3.69
C SER A 178 12.06 -18.44 4.98
N SER A 179 11.87 -19.05 6.15
CA SER A 179 11.96 -18.36 7.46
C SER A 179 13.39 -17.84 7.75
N VAL A 180 13.54 -16.53 8.07
CA VAL A 180 14.81 -16.01 8.65
C VAL A 180 14.91 -16.46 10.12
N LEU A 181 13.83 -16.18 10.87
CA LEU A 181 13.70 -16.43 12.29
C LEU A 181 12.37 -17.13 12.52
N PRO A 182 12.36 -18.35 13.06
CA PRO A 182 11.12 -19.07 13.30
C PRO A 182 10.33 -18.38 14.42
N GLY A 183 9.00 -18.37 14.27
CA GLY A 183 8.12 -17.78 15.27
C GLY A 183 6.67 -17.74 14.78
N VAL A 184 5.78 -17.33 15.68
CA VAL A 184 4.36 -17.12 15.38
C VAL A 184 3.98 -15.73 15.89
N ALA A 185 3.33 -14.96 15.04
CA ALA A 185 2.82 -13.63 15.36
C ALA A 185 1.37 -13.49 14.87
N SER A 186 0.62 -12.58 15.50
CA SER A 186 -0.73 -12.22 15.10
C SER A 186 -0.94 -10.73 15.38
N GLY A 187 -1.61 -10.05 14.46
CA GLY A 187 -1.91 -8.62 14.57
C GLY A 187 -2.47 -8.06 13.26
N PRO A 188 -2.87 -6.79 13.26
CA PRO A 188 -3.27 -6.09 12.04
C PRO A 188 -2.12 -6.07 11.03
N LEU A 189 -2.43 -6.32 9.76
CA LEU A 189 -1.45 -6.20 8.68
C LEU A 189 -1.36 -4.73 8.23
N LEU A 190 -0.19 -4.13 8.46
CA LEU A 190 0.18 -2.81 7.94
C LEU A 190 1.46 -2.97 7.14
N GLY A 191 1.50 -2.37 5.94
CA GLY A 191 2.65 -2.51 5.07
C GLY A 191 2.49 -1.78 3.76
N GLY A 192 3.14 -2.30 2.73
CA GLY A 192 3.20 -1.75 1.40
C GLY A 192 4.64 -1.48 0.97
N ASN A 193 4.85 -0.41 0.21
CA ASN A 193 6.17 -0.05 -0.27
C ASN A 193 7.04 0.53 0.84
N LEU A 194 8.17 -0.12 1.15
CA LEU A 194 9.06 0.26 2.24
C LEU A 194 9.61 1.69 2.12
N SER A 195 9.92 2.15 0.89
CA SER A 195 10.38 3.52 0.67
C SER A 195 9.28 4.54 0.97
N MET A 196 8.03 4.24 0.62
CA MET A 196 6.88 5.08 0.98
C MET A 196 6.63 5.09 2.49
N LEU A 197 6.74 3.94 3.17
CA LEU A 197 6.62 3.87 4.62
C LEU A 197 7.69 4.74 5.30
N GLY A 198 8.95 4.63 4.88
CA GLY A 198 10.03 5.49 5.39
C GLY A 198 9.78 6.99 5.13
N ALA A 199 9.33 7.35 3.93
CA ALA A 199 9.03 8.73 3.56
C ALA A 199 7.81 9.32 4.29
N SER A 200 6.91 8.46 4.79
CA SER A 200 5.67 8.87 5.45
C SER A 200 5.80 9.20 6.93
N MET A 201 6.94 8.88 7.55
CA MET A 201 7.15 9.10 8.99
C MET A 201 6.96 10.57 9.38
N GLY A 202 6.13 10.82 10.41
CA GLY A 202 5.79 12.18 10.84
C GLY A 202 4.81 12.93 9.93
N THR A 203 4.18 12.26 8.97
CA THR A 203 3.15 12.84 8.07
C THR A 203 1.77 12.21 8.31
N LEU A 204 0.74 12.67 7.59
CA LEU A 204 -0.60 12.07 7.62
C LEU A 204 -0.60 10.59 7.19
N ALA A 205 0.36 10.16 6.37
CA ALA A 205 0.50 8.77 5.93
C ALA A 205 1.37 7.90 6.85
N GLU A 206 1.88 8.41 7.96
CA GLU A 206 2.63 7.57 8.91
C GLU A 206 1.75 6.39 9.35
N PRO A 207 2.24 5.14 9.25
CA PRO A 207 1.48 3.95 9.65
C PRO A 207 1.05 4.03 11.11
N GLY A 208 -0.21 3.73 11.37
CA GLY A 208 -0.75 3.76 12.72
C GLY A 208 -2.12 3.10 12.78
N HIS A 209 -2.52 2.71 13.98
CA HIS A 209 -3.86 2.20 14.21
C HIS A 209 -4.89 3.35 14.19
N PRO A 210 -6.10 3.11 13.65
CA PRO A 210 -7.23 4.02 13.80
C PRO A 210 -7.41 4.45 15.25
N GLY A 211 -7.62 5.76 15.45
CA GLY A 211 -7.79 6.35 16.79
C GLY A 211 -6.50 6.61 17.58
N LEU A 212 -5.32 6.20 17.09
CA LEU A 212 -4.04 6.64 17.64
C LEU A 212 -3.60 7.94 16.97
N HIS A 213 -3.96 9.07 17.58
CA HIS A 213 -3.44 10.37 17.15
C HIS A 213 -1.93 10.43 17.41
N PRO A 214 -1.14 11.03 16.50
CA PRO A 214 0.27 11.27 16.77
C PRO A 214 0.34 12.18 17.99
N VAL A 215 0.97 11.70 19.07
CA VAL A 215 1.37 12.57 20.17
C VAL A 215 2.27 13.62 19.52
N HIS A 216 1.80 14.87 19.45
CA HIS A 216 2.67 15.98 19.09
C HIS A 216 3.92 15.87 19.95
N ARG A 217 5.06 15.49 19.37
CA ARG A 217 6.35 15.63 20.02
C ARG A 217 6.63 17.12 20.12
N GLY A 218 6.04 17.76 21.14
CA GLY A 218 6.65 18.93 21.73
C GLY A 218 8.10 18.58 22.04
N ARG A 219 9.02 19.49 21.73
CA ARG A 219 10.46 19.34 21.99
C ARG A 219 10.69 19.01 23.48
N GLN A 220 10.62 17.75 23.85
CA GLN A 220 11.17 17.27 25.09
C GLN A 220 12.64 16.97 24.79
N ARG A 221 13.52 17.85 25.25
CA ARG A 221 14.94 17.53 25.42
C ARG A 221 14.98 16.21 26.19
N ALA A 222 15.60 15.19 25.60
CA ALA A 222 15.91 13.97 26.32
C ALA A 222 16.82 14.34 27.50
N VAL A 223 16.25 14.36 28.70
CA VAL A 223 17.04 14.27 29.92
C VAL A 223 17.39 12.80 30.05
N VAL A 224 18.65 12.48 29.78
CA VAL A 224 19.21 11.15 30.03
C VAL A 224 19.35 11.00 31.55
N PRO A 225 18.72 10.02 32.21
CA PRO A 225 19.03 9.71 33.60
C PRO A 225 20.44 9.10 33.66
N GLY A 226 21.32 9.71 34.45
CA GLY A 226 22.71 9.28 34.61
C GLY A 226 22.83 7.85 35.15
N GLY A 227 23.57 7.02 34.43
CA GLY A 227 24.24 5.82 34.91
C GLY A 227 25.76 6.03 34.85
N PRO A 228 26.56 5.35 35.69
CA PRO A 228 27.90 5.78 36.05
C PRO A 228 28.90 5.69 34.89
N ALA A 229 29.82 6.65 34.88
CA ALA A 229 30.88 6.84 33.92
C ALA A 229 31.82 5.62 33.84
N ALA A 230 32.09 5.16 32.63
CA ALA A 230 33.29 4.40 32.31
C ALA A 230 34.23 5.33 31.53
N ASP A 231 35.44 5.50 32.06
CA ASP A 231 36.47 6.43 31.57
C ASP A 231 36.96 6.09 30.15
N PRO A 232 37.40 7.10 29.37
CA PRO A 232 37.92 6.91 28.02
C PRO A 232 39.42 6.60 28.05
N VAL A 233 39.82 5.43 27.55
CA VAL A 233 41.24 5.13 27.25
C VAL A 233 41.49 5.20 25.75
N ALA A 234 42.09 6.31 25.36
CA ALA A 234 43.15 6.52 24.37
C ALA A 234 43.17 5.73 23.04
N LEU A 235 43.14 6.52 21.97
CA LEU A 235 43.68 6.22 20.64
C LEU A 235 45.18 5.83 20.73
N GLY A 236 45.54 4.70 20.11
CA GLY A 236 46.91 4.31 19.81
C GLY A 236 46.89 3.25 18.71
N GLY A 237 47.43 3.57 17.53
CA GLY A 237 47.18 2.83 16.30
C GLY A 237 48.00 1.55 16.11
N GLN A 238 47.63 0.79 15.07
CA GLN A 238 48.54 0.34 14.03
C GLN A 238 47.75 -0.26 12.85
N ALA A 239 48.36 -0.10 11.67
CA ALA A 239 47.82 -0.41 10.36
C ALA A 239 47.93 -1.90 9.99
N GLY A 240 47.10 -2.29 9.01
CA GLY A 240 47.13 -3.56 8.29
C GLY A 240 45.69 -4.04 8.11
N GLY A 241 45.13 -4.27 6.93
CA GLY A 241 45.59 -4.31 5.56
C GLY A 241 44.42 -4.90 4.76
N ASP A 242 44.44 -4.65 3.45
CA ASP A 242 43.63 -5.31 2.41
C ASP A 242 42.16 -4.92 2.15
N GLN A 243 42.04 -4.20 1.03
CA GLN A 243 41.28 -4.55 -0.20
C GLN A 243 39.76 -4.67 -0.14
N GLY A 244 39.10 -3.84 -0.97
CA GLY A 244 37.76 -4.15 -1.48
C GLY A 244 36.91 -2.94 -1.84
N ARG A 245 37.30 -2.19 -2.88
CA ARG A 245 36.46 -1.16 -3.50
C ARG A 245 35.93 -1.70 -4.84
N ALA A 246 34.61 -1.89 -4.93
CA ALA A 246 33.81 -1.96 -6.16
C ALA A 246 32.35 -1.79 -5.73
N GLY A 247 31.52 -0.89 -6.25
CA GLY A 247 31.40 -0.47 -7.64
C GLY A 247 30.38 -1.37 -8.34
N GLY A 248 29.13 -0.92 -8.46
CA GLY A 248 28.06 -1.59 -9.21
C GLY A 248 26.72 -0.94 -8.86
N GLY A 249 25.84 -0.55 -9.77
CA GLY A 249 25.61 -1.04 -11.13
C GLY A 249 24.10 -1.25 -11.25
N LEU A 250 23.45 -0.49 -12.13
CA LEU A 250 22.01 -0.53 -12.45
C LEU A 250 21.48 -1.92 -12.80
N CYS A 251 20.16 -2.09 -12.60
CA CYS A 251 19.19 -3.08 -13.15
C CYS A 251 18.60 -3.98 -12.06
N ARG A 252 17.42 -4.58 -12.18
CA ARG A 252 16.18 -4.47 -12.98
C ARG A 252 15.22 -5.43 -12.22
N ASP A 253 13.92 -5.31 -12.47
CA ASP A 253 12.89 -6.32 -12.17
C ASP A 253 12.36 -6.38 -10.72
N TYR A 254 11.11 -5.94 -10.57
CA TYR A 254 10.37 -5.87 -9.32
C TYR A 254 8.92 -6.28 -9.53
N HIS A 255 8.48 -7.30 -8.81
CA HIS A 255 7.09 -7.75 -8.78
C HIS A 255 6.54 -7.72 -7.34
N SER A 256 5.32 -7.21 -7.19
CA SER A 256 4.64 -6.91 -5.93
C SER A 256 3.28 -7.61 -5.89
N GLY A 257 2.97 -8.26 -4.76
CA GLY A 257 1.74 -9.00 -4.50
C GLY A 257 0.71 -8.23 -3.67
N VAL A 258 -0.47 -8.83 -3.55
CA VAL A 258 -1.72 -8.23 -3.03
C VAL A 258 -2.17 -8.91 -1.74
N GLY A 259 -2.50 -8.16 -0.68
CA GLY A 259 -3.01 -8.76 0.56
C GLY A 259 -3.90 -7.87 1.41
N ALA A 260 -5.03 -8.44 1.87
CA ALA A 260 -5.79 -8.05 3.05
C ALA A 260 -6.45 -9.30 3.67
N VAL A 261 -6.12 -9.65 4.93
CA VAL A 261 -6.97 -10.53 5.76
C VAL A 261 -6.81 -10.17 7.25
N ALA A 262 -7.94 -10.07 7.94
CA ALA A 262 -8.01 -10.07 9.39
C ALA A 262 -8.07 -11.50 9.92
N GLY A 263 -7.14 -11.84 10.82
CA GLY A 263 -7.09 -13.04 11.64
C GLY A 263 -6.64 -14.30 10.90
N GLY A 264 -5.64 -15.00 11.45
CA GLY A 264 -5.06 -16.21 10.85
C GLY A 264 -3.58 -16.03 10.54
N HIS A 265 -2.80 -17.05 10.86
CA HIS A 265 -1.35 -17.05 11.03
C HIS A 265 -0.54 -16.52 9.84
N LEU A 266 0.48 -15.71 10.16
CA LEU A 266 1.45 -15.18 9.20
C LEU A 266 2.87 -15.59 9.60
N CYS A 267 3.51 -16.38 8.74
CA CYS A 267 4.93 -16.75 8.84
C CYS A 267 5.78 -15.73 8.07
N ALA A 268 6.69 -15.04 8.77
CA ALA A 268 7.64 -14.12 8.15
C ALA A 268 8.86 -14.88 7.62
N ALA A 269 9.20 -14.63 6.36
CA ALA A 269 10.28 -15.29 5.64
C ALA A 269 11.16 -14.28 4.91
N GLY A 270 12.46 -14.43 5.02
CA GLY A 270 13.50 -13.67 4.36
C GLY A 270 14.72 -14.56 4.18
N SER A 271 15.44 -14.38 3.09
CA SER A 271 16.70 -15.06 2.84
C SER A 271 17.81 -14.01 2.74
N ALA A 272 18.89 -14.23 3.49
CA ALA A 272 20.12 -13.49 3.31
C ALA A 272 20.93 -14.19 2.21
N GLY A 273 21.08 -13.53 1.06
CA GLY A 273 21.88 -14.06 -0.04
C GLY A 273 21.81 -13.22 -1.31
N VAL A 274 22.70 -12.23 -1.38
CA VAL A 274 23.19 -11.53 -2.59
C VAL A 274 22.14 -10.81 -3.46
N GLY A 275 22.03 -9.48 -3.26
CA GLY A 275 21.57 -8.55 -4.31
C GLY A 275 20.12 -8.72 -4.77
N GLY A 276 19.16 -8.76 -3.84
CA GLY A 276 17.73 -8.80 -4.16
C GLY A 276 16.95 -8.09 -3.06
N MET A 277 16.09 -7.16 -3.46
CA MET A 277 15.38 -6.30 -2.54
C MET A 277 14.34 -7.10 -1.73
N ALA A 278 14.27 -6.87 -0.41
CA ALA A 278 13.32 -7.54 0.48
C ALA A 278 11.89 -7.19 0.07
N GLN A 279 11.21 -8.14 -0.58
CA GLN A 279 9.79 -8.11 -0.87
C GLN A 279 9.04 -8.49 0.41
N TRP A 280 8.15 -7.60 0.88
CA TRP A 280 7.09 -8.01 1.79
C TRP A 280 6.02 -8.69 0.93
N ALA A 281 6.05 -10.02 0.89
CA ALA A 281 5.06 -10.84 0.24
C ALA A 281 4.05 -11.26 1.30
N LEU A 282 2.81 -10.75 1.22
CA LEU A 282 1.61 -11.26 1.89
C LEU A 282 0.40 -10.99 0.98
#